data_AF-A0A1F3NW36-F1
#
_entry.id   AF-A0A1F3NW36-F1
#
_cell.length_a   1.000
_cell.length_b   1.000
_cell.length_c   1.000
_cell.angle_alpha   90.00
_cell.angle_beta   90.00
_cell.angle_gamma   90.00
#
_symmetry.space_group_name_H-M   'P 1'
#
loop_
_entity.id
_entity.type
_entity.pdbx_description
1 polymer ?
#
loop_
_entity_poly.entity_id
_entity_poly.type
_entity_poly.pdbx_seq_one_letter_code
_entity_poly.pdbx_strand_id
1 'polypeptide(L)'
;METVSHTTEIWVNIGLYISYLMLFCSILLIIGWPVLHAIRNPKELKKTGMALASLLVLFLISYVFSDSVVTPACEKFGLDSGDSKMVGGGLIMMYLLFVISMGGIVYTEINTAIKRR
;
A
#
# COMPACT_ATOMS: atom_id res chain seq x y z
N MET A 1 24.61 4.79 40.38
CA MET A 1 23.92 5.14 39.13
C MET A 1 24.56 4.52 37.89
N GLU A 2 25.80 4.01 37.95
CA GLU A 2 26.52 3.44 36.78
C GLU A 2 26.11 2.00 36.42
N THR A 3 25.67 1.17 37.37
CA THR A 3 25.33 -0.25 37.14
C THR A 3 24.04 -0.48 36.34
N VAL A 4 23.18 0.53 36.24
CA VAL A 4 21.90 0.43 35.50
C VAL A 4 22.12 0.59 33.99
N SER A 5 23.16 1.35 33.57
CA SER A 5 23.47 1.54 32.15
C SER A 5 23.87 0.22 31.47
N HIS A 6 24.78 -0.54 32.08
CA HIS A 6 25.29 -1.79 31.52
C HIS A 6 24.23 -2.89 31.36
N THR A 7 23.23 -2.97 32.25
CA THR A 7 22.17 -3.97 32.12
C THR A 7 21.16 -3.58 31.04
N THR A 8 20.88 -2.28 30.87
CA THR A 8 19.99 -1.79 29.82
C THR A 8 20.58 -1.99 28.42
N GLU A 9 21.90 -1.83 28.25
CA GLU A 9 22.58 -2.11 26.98
C GLU A 9 22.44 -3.58 26.55
N ILE A 10 22.49 -4.53 27.48
CA ILE A 10 22.36 -5.95 27.19
C ILE A 10 20.96 -6.29 26.66
N TRP A 11 19.91 -5.79 27.32
CA TRP A 11 18.52 -6.04 26.89
C TRP A 11 18.22 -5.42 25.52
N VAL A 12 18.74 -4.22 25.27
CA VAL A 12 18.60 -3.54 23.97
C VAL A 12 19.36 -4.31 22.89
N ASN A 13 20.61 -4.71 23.13
CA ASN A 13 21.41 -5.47 22.16
C ASN A 13 20.80 -6.83 21.81
N ILE A 14 20.25 -7.55 22.81
CA ILE A 14 19.54 -8.82 22.59
C ILE A 14 18.30 -8.61 21.73
N GLY A 15 17.47 -7.60 22.07
CA GLY A 15 16.28 -7.26 21.28
C GLY A 15 16.64 -6.86 19.85
N LEU A 16 17.73 -6.11 19.68
CA LEU A 16 18.25 -5.70 18.37
C LEU A 16 18.70 -6.91 17.54
N TYR A 17 19.48 -7.82 18.13
CA TYR A 17 20.00 -9.00 17.43
C TYR A 17 18.90 -9.96 17.00
N ILE A 18 17.90 -10.19 17.85
CA ILE A 18 16.72 -10.99 17.52
C ILE A 18 15.91 -10.33 16.41
N SER A 19 15.71 -9.00 16.48
CA SER A 19 14.99 -8.25 15.46
C SER A 19 15.72 -8.33 14.12
N TYR A 20 17.05 -8.19 14.08
CA TYR A 20 17.85 -8.36 12.86
C TYR A 20 17.71 -9.77 12.27
N LEU A 21 17.73 -10.81 13.11
CA LEU A 21 17.54 -12.19 12.67
C LEU A 21 16.13 -12.39 12.06
N MET A 22 15.09 -11.90 12.72
CA MET A 22 13.72 -11.96 12.19
C MET A 22 13.57 -11.16 10.91
N LEU A 23 14.18 -9.98 10.82
CA LEU A 23 14.14 -9.13 9.62
C LEU A 23 14.78 -9.87 8.44
N PHE A 24 15.94 -10.49 8.66
CA PHE A 24 16.60 -11.31 7.65
C PHE A 24 15.73 -12.49 7.19
N CYS A 25 15.17 -13.26 8.12
CA CYS A 25 14.24 -14.34 7.80
C CYS A 25 13.00 -13.84 7.05
N SER A 26 12.47 -12.69 7.45
CA SER A 26 11.28 -12.09 6.84
C SER A 26 11.55 -11.70 5.39
N ILE A 27 12.69 -11.07 5.10
CA ILE A 27 13.11 -10.74 3.73
C ILE A 27 13.20 -12.00 2.87
N LEU A 28 13.84 -13.07 3.39
CA LEU A 28 13.94 -14.34 2.66
C LEU A 28 12.57 -14.93 2.35
N LEU A 29 11.62 -14.89 3.30
CA LEU A 29 10.27 -15.43 3.11
C LEU A 29 9.41 -14.54 2.20
N ILE A 30 9.48 -13.22 2.36
CA ILE A 30 8.77 -12.23 1.55
C ILE A 30 9.16 -12.33 0.08
N ILE A 31 10.40 -12.67 -0.23
CA ILE A 31 10.86 -12.82 -1.62
C ILE A 31 10.66 -14.27 -2.08
N GLY A 32 11.08 -15.24 -1.27
CA GLY A 32 11.08 -16.65 -1.63
C GLY A 32 9.68 -17.20 -1.88
N TRP A 33 8.71 -16.86 -1.02
CA TRP A 33 7.36 -17.40 -1.12
C TRP A 33 6.61 -16.91 -2.35
N PRO A 34 6.54 -15.59 -2.65
CA PRO A 34 5.85 -15.09 -3.84
C PRO A 34 6.52 -15.53 -5.14
N VAL A 35 7.85 -15.61 -5.20
CA VAL A 35 8.57 -16.05 -6.40
C VAL A 35 8.28 -17.52 -6.70
N LEU A 36 8.37 -18.40 -5.69
CA LEU A 36 8.03 -19.82 -5.87
C LEU A 36 6.55 -20.01 -6.24
N HIS A 37 5.67 -19.22 -5.63
CA HIS A 37 4.23 -19.27 -5.93
C HIS A 37 3.91 -18.75 -7.33
N ALA A 38 4.58 -17.70 -7.78
CA ALA A 38 4.41 -17.11 -9.12
C ALA A 38 4.82 -18.07 -10.24
N ILE A 39 5.91 -18.82 -10.05
CA ILE A 39 6.38 -19.80 -11.04
C ILE A 39 5.46 -21.01 -11.10
N ARG A 40 4.98 -21.49 -9.94
CA ARG A 40 4.13 -22.69 -9.87
C ARG A 40 2.69 -22.42 -10.32
N ASN A 41 2.19 -21.19 -10.15
CA ASN A 41 0.81 -20.82 -10.44
C ASN A 41 0.73 -19.59 -11.37
N PRO A 42 0.96 -19.77 -12.69
CA PRO A 42 0.88 -18.67 -13.65
C PRO A 42 -0.54 -18.07 -13.77
N LYS A 43 -1.58 -18.81 -13.34
CA LYS A 43 -2.95 -18.31 -13.28
C LYS A 43 -3.13 -17.24 -12.20
N GLU A 44 -2.59 -17.47 -11.00
CA GLU A 44 -2.62 -16.50 -9.92
C GLU A 44 -1.75 -15.28 -10.25
N LEU A 45 -0.61 -15.50 -10.93
CA LEU A 45 0.23 -14.40 -11.42
C LEU A 45 -0.53 -13.46 -12.36
N LYS A 46 -1.35 -14.01 -13.29
CA LYS A 46 -2.21 -13.20 -14.15
C LYS A 46 -3.28 -12.45 -13.36
N LYS A 47 -3.88 -13.07 -12.34
CA LYS A 47 -4.88 -12.43 -11.49
C LYS A 47 -4.30 -11.25 -10.71
N THR A 48 -3.15 -11.43 -10.07
CA THR A 48 -2.42 -10.36 -9.38
C THR A 48 -1.94 -9.29 -10.37
N GLY A 49 -1.46 -9.69 -11.54
CA GLY A 49 -1.06 -8.76 -12.61
C GLY A 49 -2.22 -7.91 -13.12
N MET A 50 -3.41 -8.49 -13.28
CA MET A 50 -4.63 -7.74 -13.64
C MET A 50 -5.04 -6.78 -12.54
N ALA A 51 -4.96 -7.19 -11.27
CA ALA A 51 -5.23 -6.29 -10.14
C ALA A 51 -4.26 -5.09 -10.15
N LEU A 52 -2.96 -5.34 -10.33
CA LEU A 52 -1.95 -4.28 -10.40
C LEU A 52 -2.16 -3.38 -11.62
N ALA A 53 -2.45 -3.94 -12.79
CA ALA A 53 -2.73 -3.18 -14.01
C ALA A 53 -3.97 -2.29 -13.83
N SER A 54 -5.03 -2.80 -13.20
CA SER A 54 -6.24 -2.01 -12.93
C SER A 54 -5.98 -0.85 -11.98
N LEU A 55 -5.13 -1.04 -10.97
CA LEU A 55 -4.71 0.03 -10.06
C LEU A 55 -3.92 1.12 -10.80
N LEU A 56 -3.03 0.72 -11.71
CA LEU A 56 -2.21 1.63 -12.51
C LEU A 56 -3.08 2.44 -13.48
N VAL A 57 -4.05 1.80 -14.13
CA VAL A 57 -5.05 2.48 -14.97
C VAL A 57 -5.88 3.46 -14.16
N LEU A 58 -6.32 3.08 -12.96
CA LEU A 58 -7.07 3.97 -12.06
C LEU A 58 -6.24 5.17 -11.59
N PHE A 59 -4.94 4.96 -11.31
CA PHE A 59 -4.02 6.04 -10.99
C PHE A 59 -3.87 7.02 -12.17
N LEU A 60 -3.72 6.52 -13.40
CA LEU A 60 -3.64 7.37 -14.59
C LEU A 60 -4.93 8.16 -14.82
N ILE A 61 -6.09 7.53 -14.65
CA ILE A 61 -7.39 8.21 -14.74
C ILE A 61 -7.49 9.30 -13.68
N SER A 62 -7.12 9.00 -12.44
CA SER A 62 -7.16 9.96 -11.33
C SER A 62 -6.18 11.10 -11.52
N TYR A 63 -4.99 10.84 -12.07
CA TYR A 63 -3.98 11.84 -12.38
C TYR A 63 -4.41 12.78 -13.52
N VAL A 64 -5.09 12.26 -14.56
CA VAL A 64 -5.63 13.07 -15.66
C VAL A 64 -6.87 13.86 -15.22
N PHE A 65 -7.75 13.28 -14.41
CA PHE A 65 -8.91 13.97 -13.83
C PHE A 65 -8.54 14.97 -12.74
N SER A 66 -7.38 14.82 -12.11
CA SER A 66 -6.84 15.82 -11.20
C SER A 66 -6.44 17.04 -12.01
N ASP A 67 -7.37 17.98 -12.15
CA ASP A 67 -7.08 19.26 -12.75
C ASP A 67 -6.10 20.04 -11.86
N SER A 68 -5.17 20.75 -12.50
CA SER A 68 -4.21 21.63 -11.82
C SER A 68 -4.88 22.94 -11.41
N VAL A 69 -6.07 22.86 -10.80
CA VAL A 69 -6.71 24.05 -10.24
C VAL A 69 -5.95 24.35 -8.96
N VAL A 70 -4.91 25.17 -9.11
CA VAL A 70 -4.35 25.99 -8.06
C VAL A 70 -5.52 26.74 -7.43
N THR A 71 -6.09 26.12 -6.40
CA THR A 71 -6.91 26.84 -5.45
C THR A 71 -6.02 27.99 -4.98
N PRO A 72 -6.48 29.25 -4.93
CA PRO A 72 -5.67 30.42 -4.55
C PRO A 72 -5.00 30.31 -3.16
N ALA A 73 -5.25 29.21 -2.44
CA ALA A 73 -4.52 28.75 -1.28
C ALA A 73 -3.09 28.22 -1.57
N CYS A 74 -2.83 27.57 -2.71
CA CYS A 74 -1.52 26.97 -3.03
C CYS A 74 -0.44 28.02 -3.33
N GLU A 75 -0.80 29.14 -3.97
CA GLU A 75 0.12 30.27 -4.18
C GLU A 75 0.59 30.91 -2.85
N LYS A 76 -0.27 30.90 -1.82
CA LYS A 76 0.08 31.43 -0.49
C LYS A 76 1.09 30.59 0.28
N PHE A 77 1.30 29.33 -0.11
CA PHE A 77 2.24 28.41 0.56
C PHE A 77 3.53 28.17 -0.24
N GLY A 78 3.73 28.84 -1.38
CA GLY A 78 4.96 28.72 -2.17
C GLY A 78 5.18 27.34 -2.81
N LEU A 79 4.09 26.58 -2.99
CA LEU A 79 4.13 25.24 -3.57
C LEU A 79 4.05 25.34 -5.10
N ASP A 80 5.00 24.71 -5.80
CA ASP A 80 5.02 24.61 -7.25
C ASP A 80 3.81 23.81 -7.76
N SER A 81 3.35 24.14 -8.98
CA SER A 81 2.13 23.59 -9.57
C SER A 81 2.19 22.07 -9.81
N GLY A 82 3.39 21.48 -9.87
CA GLY A 82 3.59 20.05 -10.05
C GLY A 82 3.23 19.21 -8.83
N ASP A 83 3.65 19.63 -7.64
CA ASP A 83 3.45 18.85 -6.40
C ASP A 83 1.99 18.81 -5.96
N SER A 84 1.28 19.93 -6.15
CA SER A 84 -0.14 20.04 -5.82
C SER A 84 -1.01 19.10 -6.66
N LYS A 85 -0.65 18.91 -7.95
CA LYS A 85 -1.36 17.99 -8.85
C LYS A 85 -1.13 16.53 -8.48
N MET A 86 0.05 16.18 -7.98
CA MET A 86 0.35 14.82 -7.53
C MET A 86 -0.42 14.46 -6.25
N VAL A 87 -0.50 15.40 -5.31
CA VAL A 87 -1.29 15.23 -4.08
C VAL A 87 -2.80 15.19 -4.38
N GLY A 88 -3.29 16.09 -5.24
CA GLY A 88 -4.68 16.12 -5.69
C GLY A 88 -5.10 14.83 -6.41
N GLY A 89 -4.24 14.32 -7.30
CA GLY A 89 -4.46 13.05 -7.99
C GLY A 89 -4.47 11.86 -7.04
N GLY A 90 -3.59 11.85 -6.04
CA GLY A 90 -3.59 10.82 -4.98
C GLY A 90 -4.85 10.85 -4.12
N LEU A 91 -5.34 12.04 -3.77
CA LEU A 91 -6.60 12.20 -3.03
C LEU A 91 -7.80 11.69 -3.83
N ILE A 92 -7.91 12.10 -5.09
CA ILE A 92 -8.98 11.66 -6.01
C ILE A 92 -8.95 10.13 -6.19
N MET A 93 -7.76 9.56 -6.37
CA MET A 93 -7.57 8.11 -6.46
C MET A 93 -8.07 7.40 -5.21
N MET A 94 -7.76 7.92 -4.02
CA MET A 94 -8.19 7.36 -2.74
C MET A 94 -9.72 7.39 -2.59
N TYR A 95 -10.37 8.50 -2.97
CA TYR A 95 -11.84 8.60 -2.95
C TYR A 95 -12.50 7.61 -3.91
N LEU A 96 -11.96 7.46 -5.13
CA LEU A 96 -12.44 6.48 -6.11
C LEU A 96 -12.30 5.05 -5.59
N LEU A 97 -11.12 4.69 -5.07
CA LEU A 97 -10.87 3.37 -4.47
C LEU A 97 -11.81 3.09 -3.32
N PHE A 98 -12.08 4.08 -2.47
CA PHE A 98 -12.98 3.93 -1.34
C PHE A 98 -14.40 3.58 -1.79
N VAL A 99 -14.96 4.32 -2.76
CA VAL A 99 -16.31 4.05 -3.30
C VAL A 99 -16.38 2.70 -3.99
N ILE A 100 -15.39 2.37 -4.83
CA ILE A 100 -15.30 1.07 -5.53
C ILE A 100 -15.18 -0.08 -4.53
N SER A 101 -14.37 0.08 -3.49
CA SER A 101 -14.17 -0.94 -2.45
C SER A 101 -15.44 -1.16 -1.62
N MET A 102 -16.10 -0.08 -1.18
CA MET A 102 -17.37 -0.18 -0.48
C MET A 102 -18.43 -0.89 -1.33
N GLY A 103 -18.58 -0.50 -2.60
CA GLY A 103 -19.50 -1.14 -3.52
C GLY A 103 -19.16 -2.62 -3.76
N GLY A 104 -17.88 -2.94 -3.90
CA GLY A 104 -17.38 -4.30 -4.07
C GLY A 104 -17.67 -5.21 -2.87
N ILE A 105 -17.52 -4.69 -1.65
CA ILE A 105 -17.87 -5.41 -0.42
C ILE A 105 -19.37 -5.69 -0.39
N VAL A 106 -20.21 -4.67 -0.59
CA VAL A 106 -21.67 -4.83 -0.57
C VAL A 106 -22.14 -5.84 -1.62
N TYR A 107 -21.61 -5.76 -2.85
CA TYR A 107 -21.93 -6.73 -3.90
C TYR A 107 -21.50 -8.16 -3.53
N THR A 108 -20.31 -8.31 -2.94
CA THR A 108 -19.78 -9.61 -2.52
C THR A 108 -20.62 -10.23 -1.41
N GLU A 109 -21.05 -9.42 -0.44
CA GLU A 109 -21.94 -9.85 0.64
C GLU A 109 -23.30 -10.30 0.09
N ILE A 110 -23.92 -9.52 -0.80
CA ILE A 110 -25.23 -9.85 -1.40
C ILE A 110 -25.14 -11.11 -2.25
N ASN A 111 -24.16 -11.20 -3.15
CA ASN A 111 -23.99 -12.35 -4.03
C ASN A 111 -23.66 -13.63 -3.26
N THR A 112 -22.85 -13.53 -2.20
CA THR A 112 -22.53 -14.66 -1.32
C THR A 112 -23.74 -15.07 -0.48
N ALA A 113 -24.52 -14.11 0.03
CA ALA A 113 -25.75 -14.38 0.77
C ALA A 113 -26.83 -15.07 -0.09
N ILE A 114 -26.94 -14.69 -1.36
CA ILE A 114 -27.88 -15.31 -2.31
C ILE A 114 -27.40 -16.71 -2.71
N LYS A 115 -26.11 -16.88 -3.02
CA LYS A 115 -25.54 -18.17 -3.47
C LYS A 115 -25.42 -19.21 -2.35
N ARG A 116 -25.50 -18.80 -1.09
CA ARG A 116 -25.45 -19.70 0.08
C ARG A 116 -26.79 -20.41 0.36
N ARG A 117 -27.89 -20.03 -0.30
CA ARG A 117 -29.14 -20.79 -0.30
C ARG A 117 -29.24 -21.73 -1.49
#